data_AF-A0ABD0QLX4-F1
#
_entry.id   AF-A0ABD0QLX4-F1
#
_cell.length_a   1.000
_cell.length_b   1.000
_cell.length_c   1.000
_cell.angle_alpha   90.00
_cell.angle_beta   90.00
_cell.angle_gamma   90.00
#
_symmetry.space_group_name_H-M   'P 1'
#
loop_
_entity.id
_entity.type
_entity.pdbx_description
1 polymer ?
#
loop_
_entity_poly.entity_id
_entity_poly.type
_entity_poly.pdbx_seq_one_letter_code
_entity_poly.pdbx_strand_id
1 'polypeptide(L)'
;ERAEVRDSGGARQCLGPGCVEAARANSKYCSDDCGMKLAANRIYEILPQRIQQWQQSPCIAEEQGKKLLERIRREQQSARMRLTEMEKRFHELEGIIAKAKQQVVQHDEE
;
A
#
# COMPACT_ATOMS: atom_id res chain seq x y z
N GLU A 1 -14.62 20.03 30.02
CA GLU A 1 -15.84 20.56 29.37
C GLU A 1 -15.96 22.04 29.68
N ARG A 2 -16.02 22.91 28.66
CA ARG A 2 -16.13 24.36 28.87
C ARG A 2 -17.60 24.74 28.77
N ALA A 3 -18.14 25.24 29.87
CA ALA A 3 -19.53 25.65 30.03
C ALA A 3 -20.00 26.52 28.86
N GLU A 4 -21.13 26.16 28.27
CA GLU A 4 -21.86 27.02 27.35
C GLU A 4 -22.35 28.22 28.15
N VAL A 5 -21.68 29.35 27.95
CA VAL A 5 -22.20 30.66 28.31
C VAL A 5 -23.54 30.79 27.60
N ARG A 6 -24.63 30.75 28.37
CA ARG A 6 -25.97 31.11 27.88
C ARG A 6 -25.88 32.58 27.49
N ASP A 7 -25.73 32.80 26.20
CA ASP A 7 -25.69 34.14 25.64
C ASP A 7 -27.06 34.79 25.84
N SER A 8 -26.99 36.00 26.38
CA SER A 8 -28.13 36.80 26.78
C SER A 8 -28.89 37.25 25.54
N GLY A 9 -30.06 36.67 25.29
CA GLY A 9 -31.10 37.24 24.41
C GLY A 9 -30.83 37.30 22.90
N GLY A 10 -29.64 36.94 22.42
CA GLY A 10 -29.28 36.94 21.00
C GLY A 10 -29.18 35.53 20.41
N ALA A 11 -29.64 35.34 19.17
CA ALA A 11 -29.41 34.09 18.46
C ALA A 11 -27.91 33.99 18.10
N ARG A 12 -27.23 32.90 18.50
CA ARG A 12 -25.81 32.66 18.19
C ARG A 12 -25.58 32.73 16.68
N GLN A 13 -24.56 33.47 16.23
CA GLN A 13 -24.19 33.52 14.82
C GLN A 13 -23.69 32.16 14.30
N CYS A 14 -24.02 31.83 13.05
CA CYS A 14 -23.50 30.68 12.34
C CYS A 14 -21.97 30.74 12.19
N LEU A 15 -21.29 29.61 12.42
CA LEU A 15 -19.85 29.49 12.23
C LEU A 15 -19.43 29.16 10.78
N GLY A 16 -20.35 29.23 9.82
CA GLY A 16 -20.05 29.03 8.40
C GLY A 16 -19.11 30.13 7.89
N PRO A 17 -18.18 29.84 6.98
CA PRO A 17 -17.25 30.84 6.47
C PRO A 17 -18.00 32.03 5.84
N GLY A 18 -17.84 33.22 6.40
CA GLY A 18 -18.53 34.44 5.95
C GLY A 18 -20.04 34.50 6.23
N CYS A 19 -20.59 33.56 7.01
CA CYS A 19 -22.02 33.52 7.29
C CYS A 19 -22.39 34.46 8.46
N VAL A 20 -23.42 35.27 8.26
CA VAL A 20 -23.97 36.19 9.28
C VAL A 20 -25.33 35.74 9.82
N GLU A 21 -25.88 34.66 9.29
CA GLU A 21 -27.16 34.10 9.72
C GLU A 21 -27.11 33.53 11.13
N ALA A 22 -28.25 33.47 11.81
CA ALA A 22 -28.38 32.80 13.09
C ALA A 22 -28.21 31.27 12.96
N ALA A 23 -27.46 30.66 13.87
CA ALA A 23 -27.38 29.22 14.00
C ALA A 23 -28.72 28.63 14.46
N ARG A 24 -29.04 27.42 13.98
CA ARG A 24 -30.23 26.69 14.44
C ARG A 24 -30.08 26.33 15.93
N ALA A 25 -31.21 26.11 16.61
CA ALA A 25 -31.21 25.55 17.95
C ALA A 25 -30.38 24.25 18.00
N ASN A 26 -29.52 24.10 19.02
CA ASN A 26 -28.61 22.97 19.20
C ASN A 26 -27.58 22.74 18.06
N SER A 27 -27.42 23.70 17.14
CA SER A 27 -26.41 23.68 16.09
C SER A 27 -25.46 24.86 16.22
N LYS A 28 -24.30 24.74 15.58
CA LYS A 28 -23.36 25.85 15.35
C LYS A 28 -23.57 26.51 13.98
N TYR A 29 -24.48 25.98 13.17
CA TYR A 29 -24.67 26.36 11.79
C TYR A 29 -26.14 26.67 11.48
N CYS A 30 -26.40 27.62 10.58
CA CYS A 30 -27.74 27.93 10.06
C CYS A 30 -28.23 26.85 9.09
N SER A 31 -27.30 26.17 8.41
CA SER A 31 -27.56 25.09 7.48
C SER A 31 -26.50 23.99 7.54
N ASP A 32 -26.82 22.80 7.06
CA ASP A 32 -25.84 21.72 6.92
C ASP A 32 -24.79 22.09 5.88
N ASP A 33 -25.17 22.82 4.83
CA ASP A 33 -24.27 23.37 3.82
C ASP A 33 -23.20 24.30 4.43
N CYS A 34 -23.58 25.18 5.37
CA CYS A 34 -22.60 26.01 6.09
C CYS A 34 -21.62 25.16 6.92
N GLY A 35 -22.09 24.09 7.56
CA GLY A 35 -21.23 23.16 8.29
C GLY A 35 -20.30 22.38 7.38
N MET A 36 -20.81 21.90 6.24
CA MET A 36 -20.06 21.14 5.25
C MET A 36 -18.99 22.00 4.55
N LYS A 37 -19.29 23.26 4.23
CA LYS A 37 -18.32 24.21 3.68
C LYS A 37 -17.13 24.42 4.62
N LEU A 38 -17.38 24.64 5.91
CA LEU A 38 -16.30 24.78 6.90
C LEU A 38 -15.48 23.49 7.02
N ALA A 39 -16.14 22.34 7.06
CA ALA A 39 -15.47 21.04 7.16
C ALA A 39 -14.58 20.78 5.93
N ALA A 40 -15.10 21.03 4.73
CA ALA A 40 -14.36 20.88 3.48
C ALA A 40 -13.12 21.77 3.44
N ASN A 41 -13.25 23.07 3.77
CA ASN A 41 -12.11 23.99 3.82
C ASN A 41 -11.02 23.49 4.78
N ARG A 42 -11.42 23.07 5.99
CA ARG A 42 -10.48 22.51 6.98
C ARG A 42 -9.80 21.24 6.48
N ILE A 43 -10.52 20.36 5.78
CA ILE A 43 -9.96 19.14 5.19
C ILE A 43 -8.93 19.52 4.12
N TYR A 44 -9.27 20.42 3.19
CA TYR A 44 -8.33 20.84 2.14
C TYR A 44 -7.09 21.55 2.67
N GLU A 45 -7.21 22.30 3.77
CA GLU A 45 -6.07 22.97 4.41
C GLU A 45 -5.19 21.99 5.20
N ILE A 46 -5.79 21.08 5.97
CA ILE A 46 -5.05 20.24 6.93
C ILE A 46 -4.56 18.95 6.29
N LEU A 47 -5.39 18.29 5.48
CA LEU A 47 -5.15 16.92 5.04
C LEU A 47 -3.89 16.77 4.19
N PRO A 48 -3.57 17.65 3.21
CA PRO A 48 -2.35 17.51 2.41
C PRO A 48 -1.08 17.53 3.28
N GLN A 49 -1.00 18.45 4.24
CA GLN A 49 0.14 18.55 5.14
C GLN A 49 0.26 17.31 6.04
N ARG A 50 -0.87 16.81 6.56
CA ARG A 50 -0.90 15.59 7.40
C ARG A 50 -0.50 14.34 6.62
N ILE A 51 -0.96 14.20 5.37
CA ILE A 51 -0.56 13.10 4.49
C ILE A 51 0.94 13.17 4.22
N GLN A 52 1.45 14.36 3.88
CA GLN A 52 2.88 14.52 3.62
C GLN A 52 3.73 14.19 4.85
N GLN A 53 3.34 14.66 6.05
CA GLN A 53 4.01 14.31 7.31
C GLN A 53 3.98 12.81 7.58
N TRP A 54 2.84 12.15 7.36
CA TRP A 54 2.73 10.70 7.52
C TRP A 54 3.68 9.97 6.58
N GLN A 55 3.78 10.41 5.33
CA GLN A 55 4.63 9.78 4.31
C GLN A 55 6.13 10.03 4.50
N GLN A 56 6.53 11.02 5.30
CA GLN A 56 7.95 11.32 5.56
C GLN A 56 8.65 10.24 6.38
N SER A 57 7.91 9.51 7.23
CA SER A 57 8.47 8.48 8.11
C SER A 57 7.76 7.15 7.84
N PRO A 58 8.31 6.28 6.96
CA PRO A 58 7.75 4.95 6.76
C PRO A 58 7.73 4.21 8.08
N CYS A 59 6.65 3.46 8.34
CA CYS A 59 6.58 2.69 9.57
C CYS A 59 7.52 1.47 9.49
N ILE A 60 7.95 0.98 10.65
CA ILE A 60 8.86 -0.18 10.74
C ILE A 60 8.31 -1.38 9.98
N ALA A 61 6.99 -1.59 10.00
CA ALA A 61 6.33 -2.67 9.27
C ALA A 61 6.51 -2.55 7.75
N GLU A 62 6.44 -1.34 7.20
CA GLU A 62 6.66 -1.11 5.76
C GLU A 62 8.11 -1.39 5.37
N GLU A 63 9.07 -0.97 6.20
CA GLU A 63 10.49 -1.21 5.96
C GLU A 63 10.83 -2.71 6.01
N GLN A 64 10.29 -3.42 7.02
CA GLN A 64 10.44 -4.87 7.14
C GLN A 64 9.77 -5.60 5.98
N GLY A 65 8.58 -5.16 5.56
CA GLY A 65 7.89 -5.69 4.38
C GLY A 65 8.72 -5.56 3.10
N LYS A 66 9.34 -4.40 2.87
CA LYS A 66 10.24 -4.18 1.72
C LYS A 66 11.42 -5.14 1.74
N LYS A 67 12.11 -5.28 2.88
CA LYS A 67 13.24 -6.22 3.06
C LYS A 67 12.83 -7.67 2.80
N LEU A 68 11.67 -8.09 3.29
CA LEU A 68 11.14 -9.44 3.08
C LEU A 68 10.84 -9.69 1.59
N LEU A 69 10.18 -8.73 0.92
CA LEU A 69 9.87 -8.84 -0.51
C LEU A 69 11.14 -8.93 -1.37
N GLU A 70 12.17 -8.15 -1.05
CA GLU A 70 13.47 -8.24 -1.73
C GLU A 70 14.12 -9.61 -1.54
N ARG A 71 14.07 -10.16 -0.32
CA ARG A 71 14.57 -11.50 -0.04
C ARG A 71 13.84 -12.56 -0.86
N ILE A 72 12.51 -12.54 -0.88
CA ILE A 72 11.68 -13.48 -1.64
C ILE A 72 12.01 -13.41 -3.13
N ARG A 73 12.19 -12.20 -3.69
CA ARG A 73 12.57 -12.03 -5.11
C ARG A 73 13.93 -12.66 -5.42
N ARG A 74 14.93 -12.49 -4.54
CA ARG A 74 16.26 -13.09 -4.70
C ARG A 74 16.19 -14.62 -4.63
N GLU A 75 15.45 -15.16 -3.67
CA GLU A 75 15.23 -16.60 -3.52
C GLU A 75 14.53 -17.18 -4.75
N GLN A 76 13.51 -16.51 -5.28
CA GLN A 76 12.81 -16.92 -6.50
C GLN A 76 13.75 -16.93 -7.72
N GLN A 77 14.58 -15.89 -7.88
CA GLN A 77 15.55 -15.84 -8.98
C GLN A 77 16.60 -16.96 -8.87
N SER A 78 17.11 -17.22 -7.67
CA SER A 78 18.06 -18.31 -7.42
C SER A 78 17.44 -19.68 -7.75
N ALA A 79 16.20 -19.92 -7.31
CA ALA A 79 15.48 -21.15 -7.60
C ALA A 79 15.27 -21.35 -9.12
N ARG A 80 14.90 -20.28 -9.84
CA ARG A 80 14.75 -20.33 -11.30
C ARG A 80 16.06 -20.66 -12.00
N MET A 81 17.16 -20.01 -11.63
CA MET A 81 18.47 -20.31 -12.23
C MET A 81 18.90 -21.75 -11.98
N ARG A 82 18.69 -22.24 -10.75
CA ARG A 82 19.00 -23.63 -10.39
C ARG A 82 18.14 -24.62 -11.18
N LEU A 83 16.86 -24.32 -11.38
CA LEU A 83 15.97 -25.16 -12.19
C LEU A 83 16.48 -25.25 -13.64
N THR A 84 16.79 -24.11 -14.27
CA THR A 84 17.33 -24.07 -15.64
C THR A 84 18.64 -24.84 -15.77
N GLU A 85 19.52 -24.76 -14.77
CA GLU A 85 20.76 -25.54 -14.76
C GLU A 85 20.49 -27.04 -14.68
N MET A 86 19.57 -27.47 -13.80
CA MET A 86 19.20 -28.88 -13.66
C MET A 86 18.54 -29.41 -14.93
N GLU A 87 17.68 -28.62 -15.57
CA GLU A 87 17.09 -28.97 -16.87
C GLU A 87 18.18 -29.17 -17.93
N LYS A 88 19.18 -28.28 -18.00
CA LYS A 88 20.29 -28.44 -18.95
C LYS A 88 21.05 -29.75 -18.72
N ARG A 89 21.41 -30.04 -17.47
CA ARG A 89 22.12 -31.28 -17.10
C ARG A 89 21.28 -32.52 -17.41
N PHE A 90 19.97 -32.45 -17.19
CA PHE A 90 19.05 -33.53 -17.54
C PHE A 90 19.10 -33.84 -19.04
N HIS A 91 18.98 -32.83 -19.90
CA HIS A 91 19.05 -33.03 -21.36
C HIS A 91 20.41 -33.55 -21.83
N GLU A 92 21.51 -33.10 -21.21
CA GLU A 92 22.86 -33.63 -21.50
C GLU A 92 22.94 -35.13 -21.17
N LEU A 93 22.46 -35.54 -20.00
CA LEU A 93 22.45 -36.95 -19.57
C LEU A 93 21.55 -37.81 -20.47
N GLU A 94 20.34 -37.34 -20.79
CA GLU A 94 19.44 -38.03 -21.72
C GLU A 94 20.09 -38.20 -23.11
N GLY A 95 20.84 -37.19 -23.58
CA GLY A 95 21.59 -37.28 -24.82
C GLY A 95 22.69 -38.35 -24.79
N ILE A 96 23.38 -38.53 -23.65
CA ILE A 96 24.38 -39.59 -23.48
C ILE A 96 23.71 -40.97 -23.47
N ILE A 97 22.60 -41.11 -22.72
CA ILE A 97 21.84 -42.37 -22.64
C ILE A 97 21.31 -42.76 -24.02
N ALA A 98 20.78 -41.82 -24.80
CA ALA A 98 20.28 -42.08 -26.14
C ALA A 98 21.38 -42.58 -27.09
N LYS A 99 22.58 -41.97 -27.03
CA LYS A 99 23.75 -42.43 -27.82
C LYS A 99 24.20 -43.82 -27.42
N ALA A 100 24.29 -44.10 -26.12
CA ALA A 100 24.68 -45.43 -25.62
C ALA A 100 23.69 -46.52 -26.06
N LYS A 101 22.38 -46.23 -26.05
CA LYS A 101 21.34 -47.15 -26.54
C LYS A 101 21.44 -47.45 -28.05
N GLN A 102 22.07 -46.59 -28.85
CA GLN A 102 22.25 -46.78 -30.29
C GLN A 102 23.54 -47.51 -30.65
N GLN A 103 24.49 -47.65 -29.72
CA GLN A 103 25.70 -48.44 -29.95
C GLN A 103 25.36 -49.93 -29.93
N VAL A 104 25.64 -50.61 -31.05
CA VAL A 104 25.61 -52.07 -31.13
C VAL A 104 26.86 -52.59 -30.41
N VAL A 105 26.67 -53.47 -29.43
CA VAL A 105 27.76 -54.17 -28.77
C VAL A 105 28.46 -55.02 -29.82
N GLN A 106 29.69 -54.67 -30.20
CA GLN A 106 30.52 -55.60 -30.97
C GLN A 106 30.93 -56.73 -30.02
N HIS A 107 30.52 -57.95 -30.36
CA HIS A 107 31.05 -59.14 -29.73
C HIS A 107 32.45 -59.34 -30.33
N ASP A 108 33.50 -59.21 -29.50
CA ASP A 108 34.83 -59.65 -29.89
C ASP A 108 34.76 -61.17 -30.11
N GLU A 109 35.00 -61.62 -31.35
CA GLU A 109 35.19 -63.04 -31.66
C GLU A 109 36.59 -63.45 -31.15
N GLU A 110 36.62 -64.42 -30.22
CA GLU A 110 37.82 -65.06 -29.66
C GLU A 110 38.67 -65.78 -30.72
#